data_AF-A0A967WS06-F1
#
_entry.id   AF-A0A967WS06-F1
#
_cell.length_a   1.000
_cell.length_b   1.000
_cell.length_c   1.000
_cell.angle_alpha   90.00
_cell.angle_beta   90.00
_cell.angle_gamma   90.00
#
_symmetry.space_group_name_H-M   'P 1'
#
loop_
_entity.id
_entity.type
_entity.pdbx_description
1 polymer ?
#
loop_
_entity_poly.entity_id
_entity_poly.type
_entity_poly.pdbx_seq_one_letter_code
_entity_poly.pdbx_strand_id
1 'polypeptide(L)'
;READKLLRMEVANKFDDQRKRLAELQHQLISQAQIEFLDDLERAVMKLQLLIDRIKTASYGYAGLFDAVKVKEEQLDALYDFDNQMLNFVDEVAADVDQVSSAIAAKEGIGEAITELVSTVTEANMAFGHREEAILQAAM
;
A
#
# COMPACT_ATOMS: atom_id res chain seq x y z
N ARG A 1 -7.88 18.25 -8.61
CA ARG A 1 -6.41 18.44 -8.46
C ARG A 1 -6.02 18.38 -6.99
N GLU A 2 -6.43 19.34 -6.16
CA GLU A 2 -6.19 19.25 -4.70
C GLU A 2 -6.89 18.06 -4.05
N ALA A 3 -8.14 17.75 -4.44
CA ALA A 3 -8.88 16.60 -3.90
C ALA A 3 -8.19 15.24 -4.13
N ASP A 4 -7.71 14.98 -5.35
CA ASP A 4 -6.93 13.77 -5.71
C ASP A 4 -5.63 13.67 -4.90
N LYS A 5 -4.89 14.79 -4.78
CA LYS A 5 -3.68 14.84 -3.95
C LYS A 5 -3.99 14.53 -2.48
N LEU A 6 -5.07 15.11 -1.95
CA LEU A 6 -5.49 14.88 -0.58
C LEU A 6 -5.85 13.41 -0.35
N LEU A 7 -6.61 12.80 -1.25
CA LEU A 7 -6.98 11.38 -1.16
C LEU A 7 -5.73 10.48 -1.21
N ARG A 8 -4.82 10.74 -2.15
CA ARG A 8 -3.56 10.00 -2.26
C ARG A 8 -2.69 10.11 -1.01
N MET A 9 -2.59 11.31 -0.44
CA MET A 9 -1.86 11.53 0.81
C MET A 9 -2.53 10.81 1.98
N GLU A 10 -3.86 10.77 2.01
CA GLU A 10 -4.62 10.03 3.01
C GLU A 10 -4.37 8.53 2.92
N VAL A 11 -4.37 7.95 1.71
CA VAL A 11 -4.00 6.55 1.48
C VAL A 11 -2.57 6.28 1.97
N ALA A 12 -1.61 7.15 1.62
CA ALA A 12 -0.23 7.01 2.09
C ALA A 12 -0.11 7.06 3.61
N ASN A 13 -0.90 7.91 4.27
CA ASN A 13 -0.91 8.01 5.73
C ASN A 13 -1.47 6.74 6.37
N LYS A 14 -2.56 6.17 5.81
CA LYS A 14 -3.14 4.92 6.29
C LYS A 14 -2.16 3.74 6.18
N PHE A 15 -1.41 3.65 5.08
CA PHE A 15 -0.33 2.66 4.96
C PHE A 15 0.80 2.92 5.95
N ASP A 16 1.18 4.18 6.20
CA ASP A 16 2.21 4.52 7.20
C ASP A 16 1.78 4.16 8.62
N ASP A 17 0.48 4.23 8.93
CA ASP A 17 -0.04 3.76 10.21
C ASP A 17 0.14 2.24 10.37
N GLN A 18 -0.13 1.46 9.32
CA GLN A 18 0.16 0.01 9.34
C GLN A 18 1.66 -0.28 9.44
N ARG A 19 2.51 0.51 8.77
CA ARG A 19 3.97 0.37 8.86
C ARG A 19 4.49 0.61 10.28
N LYS A 20 3.94 1.60 11.00
CA LYS A 20 4.27 1.84 12.41
C LYS A 20 3.88 0.66 13.29
N ARG A 21 2.70 0.07 13.07
CA ARG A 21 2.27 -1.15 13.78
C ARG A 21 3.22 -2.32 13.54
N LEU A 22 3.69 -2.51 12.30
CA LEU A 22 4.69 -3.54 12.01
C LEU A 22 6.00 -3.32 12.79
N ALA A 23 6.45 -2.08 12.95
CA ALA A 23 7.63 -1.78 13.77
C ALA A 23 7.42 -2.14 15.25
N GLU A 24 6.21 -1.94 15.78
CA GLU A 24 5.85 -2.40 17.13
C GLU A 24 5.88 -3.93 17.22
N LEU A 25 5.39 -4.65 16.20
CA LEU A 25 5.44 -6.12 16.14
C LEU A 25 6.88 -6.65 16.05
N GLN A 26 7.79 -5.95 15.37
CA GLN A 26 9.22 -6.29 15.38
C GLN A 26 9.81 -6.22 16.80
N HIS A 27 9.46 -5.18 17.56
CA HIS A 27 9.85 -5.10 18.97
C HIS A 27 9.25 -6.25 19.80
N GLN A 28 8.00 -6.65 19.52
CA GLN A 28 7.38 -7.80 20.19
C GLN A 28 8.13 -9.10 19.90
N LEU A 29 8.48 -9.39 18.64
CA LEU A 29 9.27 -10.58 18.27
C LEU A 29 10.59 -10.65 19.05
N ILE A 30 11.30 -9.53 19.17
CA ILE A 30 12.54 -9.44 19.94
C ILE A 30 12.27 -9.73 21.42
N SER A 31 11.25 -9.10 22.01
CA SER A 31 10.91 -9.26 23.43
C SER A 31 10.50 -10.70 23.79
N GLN A 32 9.93 -11.43 22.83
CA GLN A 32 9.47 -12.81 23.00
C GLN A 32 10.49 -13.85 22.56
N ALA A 33 11.71 -13.42 22.19
CA ALA A 33 12.79 -14.26 21.66
C ALA A 33 12.43 -15.03 20.37
N GLN A 34 11.53 -14.48 19.55
CA GLN A 34 11.07 -15.02 18.26
C GLN A 34 11.81 -14.34 17.09
N ILE A 35 13.13 -14.18 17.23
CA ILE A 35 13.97 -13.37 16.32
C ILE A 35 14.08 -13.99 14.92
N GLU A 36 13.82 -15.29 14.79
CA GLU A 36 13.84 -16.01 13.51
C GLU A 36 12.85 -15.45 12.47
N PHE A 37 11.79 -14.76 12.89
CA PHE A 37 10.81 -14.14 11.99
C PHE A 37 11.06 -12.65 11.73
N LEU A 38 12.14 -12.08 12.29
CA LEU A 38 12.39 -10.64 12.25
C LEU A 38 12.74 -10.14 10.84
N ASP A 39 13.51 -10.92 10.07
CA ASP A 39 13.92 -10.55 8.71
C ASP A 39 12.74 -10.61 7.72
N ASP A 40 11.89 -11.62 7.86
CA ASP A 40 10.66 -11.78 7.08
C ASP A 40 9.69 -10.62 7.35
N LEU A 41 9.52 -10.21 8.62
CA LEU A 41 8.69 -9.06 8.97
C LEU A 41 9.30 -7.74 8.47
N GLU A 42 10.62 -7.58 8.55
CA GLU A 42 11.33 -6.42 7.99
C GLU A 42 11.13 -6.30 6.48
N ARG A 43 11.06 -7.42 5.75
CA ARG A 43 10.75 -7.41 4.31
C ARG A 43 9.39 -6.79 4.02
N ALA A 44 8.37 -7.06 4.84
CA ALA A 44 7.07 -6.43 4.71
C ALA A 44 7.15 -4.90 4.97
N VAL A 45 7.86 -4.49 6.03
CA VAL A 45 8.09 -3.08 6.38
C VAL A 45 8.74 -2.32 5.22
N MET A 46 9.82 -2.85 4.65
CA MET A 46 10.53 -2.21 3.54
C MET A 46 9.66 -2.07 2.28
N LYS A 47 8.87 -3.10 1.94
CA LYS A 47 7.96 -3.05 0.79
C LYS A 47 6.82 -2.06 1.00
N LEU A 48 6.31 -1.96 2.23
CA LEU A 48 5.27 -0.99 2.57
C LEU A 48 5.82 0.44 2.55
N GLN A 49 7.03 0.65 3.04
CA GLN A 49 7.75 1.92 2.92
C GLN A 49 7.92 2.35 1.46
N LEU A 50 8.36 1.42 0.59
CA LEU A 50 8.47 1.67 -0.85
C LEU A 50 7.13 2.12 -1.45
N LEU A 51 6.03 1.44 -1.11
CA LEU A 51 4.70 1.81 -1.58
C LEU A 51 4.32 3.23 -1.13
N ILE A 52 4.48 3.53 0.15
CA ILE A 52 4.20 4.85 0.72
C ILE A 52 4.97 5.95 -0.02
N ASP A 53 6.27 5.73 -0.26
CA ASP A 53 7.11 6.70 -0.95
C ASP A 53 6.68 6.91 -2.40
N ARG A 54 6.31 5.83 -3.11
CA ARG A 54 5.77 5.91 -4.47
C ARG A 54 4.44 6.66 -4.52
N ILE A 55 3.55 6.43 -3.57
CA ILE A 55 2.26 7.14 -3.46
C ILE A 55 2.50 8.63 -3.21
N LYS A 56 3.38 8.99 -2.27
CA LYS A 56 3.68 10.40 -1.93
C LYS A 56 4.39 11.17 -3.05
N THR A 57 5.22 10.48 -3.83
CA THR A 57 6.06 11.09 -4.87
C THR A 57 5.48 11.02 -6.28
N ALA A 58 4.44 10.20 -6.50
CA ALA A 58 3.78 10.10 -7.79
C ALA A 58 3.40 11.50 -8.29
N SER A 59 3.99 11.90 -9.41
CA SER A 59 3.75 13.20 -10.00
C SER A 59 2.31 13.28 -10.51
N TYR A 60 1.82 14.50 -10.71
CA TYR A 60 0.56 14.70 -11.41
C TYR A 60 0.73 14.22 -12.85
N GLY A 61 -0.06 13.23 -13.25
CA GLY A 61 -0.19 12.85 -14.65
C GLY A 61 -0.59 14.07 -15.48
N TYR A 62 0.27 14.44 -16.43
CA TYR A 62 -0.01 15.28 -17.58
C TYR A 62 -0.44 16.74 -17.33
N ALA A 63 0.50 17.57 -16.88
CA ALA A 63 0.35 19.03 -16.92
C ALA A 63 0.49 19.65 -18.34
N GLY A 64 0.53 18.87 -19.44
CA GLY A 64 1.02 19.44 -20.71
C GLY A 64 0.53 18.96 -22.07
N LEU A 65 -0.46 18.06 -22.25
CA LEU A 65 -0.71 17.55 -23.63
C LEU A 65 -2.15 17.47 -24.17
N PHE A 66 -3.23 17.64 -23.41
CA PHE A 66 -4.57 17.43 -24.00
C PHE A 66 -5.57 18.55 -23.74
N ASP A 67 -6.01 19.15 -24.85
CA ASP A 67 -6.96 20.24 -24.95
C ASP A 67 -8.37 19.71 -25.33
N ALA A 68 -8.87 18.71 -24.59
CA ALA A 68 -10.23 18.20 -24.74
C ALA A 68 -10.89 17.94 -23.38
N VAL A 69 -12.09 18.49 -23.15
CA VAL A 69 -12.82 18.39 -21.88
C VAL A 69 -13.25 16.95 -21.55
N LYS A 70 -13.61 16.14 -22.55
CA LYS A 70 -14.09 14.76 -22.36
C LYS A 70 -13.00 13.79 -21.90
N VAL A 71 -11.78 13.90 -22.44
CA VAL A 71 -10.61 13.07 -22.05
C VAL A 71 -10.26 13.27 -20.57
N LYS A 72 -10.58 14.44 -20.00
CA LYS A 72 -10.38 14.71 -18.56
C LYS A 72 -11.36 13.96 -17.66
N GLU A 73 -12.59 13.71 -18.12
CA GLU A 73 -13.62 13.01 -17.32
C GLU A 73 -13.30 11.50 -17.20
N GLU A 74 -12.96 10.84 -18.31
CA GLU A 74 -12.59 9.41 -18.31
C GLU A 74 -11.31 9.13 -17.50
N GLN A 75 -10.33 10.03 -17.58
CA GLN A 75 -9.13 9.97 -16.73
C GLN A 75 -9.44 10.20 -15.24
N LEU A 76 -10.42 11.05 -14.92
CA LEU A 76 -10.84 11.31 -13.54
C LEU A 76 -11.52 10.07 -12.95
N ASP A 77 -12.38 9.40 -13.70
CA ASP A 77 -13.03 8.16 -13.25
C ASP A 77 -12.00 7.05 -13.02
N ALA A 78 -11.06 6.87 -13.96
CA ALA A 78 -9.96 5.91 -13.79
C ALA A 78 -9.08 6.20 -12.57
N LEU A 79 -8.88 7.47 -12.22
CA LEU A 79 -8.18 7.87 -11.00
C LEU A 79 -8.98 7.50 -9.74
N TYR A 80 -10.29 7.72 -9.73
CA TYR A 80 -11.13 7.34 -8.60
C TYR A 80 -11.18 5.82 -8.39
N ASP A 81 -11.32 5.05 -9.47
CA ASP A 81 -11.29 3.59 -9.39
C ASP A 81 -9.96 3.08 -8.84
N PHE A 82 -8.85 3.70 -9.27
CA PHE A 82 -7.53 3.41 -8.77
C PHE A 82 -7.39 3.74 -7.27
N ASP A 83 -7.86 4.91 -6.84
CA ASP A 83 -7.79 5.31 -5.44
C ASP A 83 -8.66 4.39 -4.54
N ASN A 84 -9.84 3.96 -5.02
CA ASN A 84 -10.67 2.97 -4.35
C ASN A 84 -9.96 1.61 -4.23
N GLN A 85 -9.27 1.17 -5.28
CA GLN A 85 -8.46 -0.05 -5.24
C GLN A 85 -7.36 0.05 -4.16
N MET A 86 -6.70 1.20 -4.06
CA MET A 86 -5.67 1.40 -3.04
C MET A 86 -6.24 1.43 -1.62
N LEU A 87 -7.45 1.95 -1.42
CA LEU A 87 -8.14 1.88 -0.13
C LEU A 87 -8.48 0.45 0.26
N ASN A 88 -8.88 -0.41 -0.69
CA ASN A 88 -9.09 -1.83 -0.41
C ASN A 88 -7.79 -2.50 0.05
N PHE A 89 -6.66 -2.20 -0.59
CA PHE A 89 -5.35 -2.70 -0.14
C PHE A 89 -4.97 -2.19 1.25
N VAL A 90 -5.40 -0.99 1.66
CA VAL A 90 -5.20 -0.52 3.04
C VAL A 90 -5.93 -1.45 4.02
N ASP A 91 -7.18 -1.81 3.73
CA ASP A 91 -8.00 -2.66 4.58
C ASP A 91 -7.43 -4.10 4.64
N GLU A 92 -6.99 -4.63 3.50
CA GLU A 92 -6.32 -5.95 3.42
C GLU A 92 -5.01 -5.97 4.21
N VAL A 93 -4.13 -4.98 4.02
CA VAL A 93 -2.88 -4.88 4.79
C VAL A 93 -3.16 -4.73 6.29
N ALA A 94 -4.20 -3.98 6.68
CA ALA A 94 -4.57 -3.86 8.09
C ALA A 94 -5.03 -5.20 8.67
N ALA A 95 -5.84 -5.97 7.93
CA ALA A 95 -6.26 -7.30 8.33
C ALA A 95 -5.07 -8.27 8.45
N ASP A 96 -4.11 -8.23 7.53
CA ASP A 96 -2.91 -9.07 7.59
C ASP A 96 -2.00 -8.69 8.77
N VAL A 97 -1.86 -7.39 9.08
CA VAL A 97 -1.14 -6.92 10.28
C VAL A 97 -1.81 -7.46 11.55
N ASP A 98 -3.15 -7.49 11.60
CA ASP A 98 -3.90 -8.06 12.73
C ASP A 98 -3.67 -9.58 12.86
N GLN A 99 -3.58 -10.28 11.73
CA GLN A 99 -3.24 -11.71 11.71
C GLN A 99 -1.82 -11.96 12.19
N VAL A 100 -0.83 -11.19 11.73
CA VAL A 100 0.56 -11.28 12.21
C VAL A 100 0.62 -11.01 13.71
N SER A 101 -0.06 -9.98 14.20
CA SER A 101 -0.12 -9.68 15.64
C SER A 101 -0.71 -10.85 16.44
N SER A 102 -1.76 -11.48 15.92
CA SER A 102 -2.42 -12.63 16.57
C SER A 102 -1.53 -13.86 16.58
N ALA A 103 -0.84 -14.14 15.47
CA ALA A 103 0.10 -15.23 15.32
C ALA A 103 1.31 -15.08 16.28
N ILE A 104 1.84 -13.86 16.42
CA ILE A 104 2.91 -13.55 17.38
C ILE A 104 2.44 -13.83 18.80
N ALA A 105 1.25 -13.37 19.18
CA ALA A 105 0.69 -13.59 20.52
C ALA A 105 0.44 -15.08 20.81
N ALA A 106 -0.02 -15.84 19.82
CA ALA A 106 -0.23 -17.29 19.92
C ALA A 106 1.07 -18.10 19.84
N LYS A 107 2.14 -17.51 19.33
CA LYS A 107 3.41 -18.18 18.97
C LYS A 107 3.23 -19.33 17.98
N GLU A 108 2.27 -19.18 17.08
CA GLU A 108 1.87 -20.19 16.11
C GLU A 108 1.50 -19.50 14.78
N GLY A 109 1.86 -20.09 13.65
CA GLY A 109 1.50 -19.56 12.33
C GLY A 109 2.18 -18.24 11.91
N ILE A 110 3.22 -17.80 12.63
CA ILE A 110 3.86 -16.48 12.40
C ILE A 110 4.40 -16.34 10.96
N GLY A 111 5.17 -17.33 10.49
CA GLY A 111 5.76 -17.28 9.15
C GLY A 111 4.71 -17.27 8.03
N GLU A 112 3.59 -17.98 8.20
CA GLU A 112 2.48 -17.99 7.24
C GLU A 112 1.79 -16.62 7.20
N ALA A 113 1.46 -16.06 8.36
CA ALA A 113 0.85 -14.73 8.45
C ALA A 113 1.75 -13.63 7.86
N ILE A 114 3.07 -13.69 8.08
CA ILE A 114 4.01 -12.75 7.48
C ILE A 114 4.09 -12.94 5.96
N THR A 115 4.07 -14.19 5.49
CA THR A 115 4.10 -14.48 4.05
C THR A 115 2.89 -13.90 3.33
N GLU A 116 1.70 -14.01 3.92
CA GLU A 116 0.46 -13.43 3.40
C GLU A 116 0.57 -11.90 3.32
N LEU A 117 0.98 -11.24 4.41
CA LEU A 117 1.23 -9.80 4.44
C LEU A 117 2.22 -9.36 3.36
N VAL A 118 3.32 -10.09 3.17
CA VAL A 118 4.31 -9.80 2.12
C VAL A 118 3.70 -9.93 0.73
N SER A 119 2.80 -10.89 0.51
CA SER A 119 2.07 -11.06 -0.75
C SER A 119 1.19 -9.84 -1.02
N THR A 120 0.31 -9.49 -0.09
CA THR A 120 -0.62 -8.35 -0.19
C THR A 120 0.12 -7.04 -0.46
N VAL A 121 1.21 -6.76 0.28
CA VAL A 121 2.01 -5.53 0.06
C VAL A 121 2.73 -5.57 -1.30
N THR A 122 3.09 -6.75 -1.79
CA THR A 122 3.67 -6.91 -3.13
C THR A 122 2.62 -6.64 -4.21
N GLU A 123 1.42 -7.16 -4.05
CA GLU A 123 0.28 -6.92 -4.97
C GLU A 123 -0.11 -5.44 -5.00
N ALA A 124 -0.20 -4.78 -3.85
CA ALA A 124 -0.43 -3.34 -3.77
C ALA A 124 0.66 -2.53 -4.49
N ASN A 125 1.93 -2.93 -4.37
CA ASN A 125 3.03 -2.31 -5.11
C ASN A 125 2.94 -2.51 -6.62
N MET A 126 2.52 -3.70 -7.07
CA MET A 126 2.33 -4.00 -8.49
C MET A 126 1.16 -3.18 -9.05
N ALA A 127 0.02 -3.18 -8.36
CA ALA A 127 -1.15 -2.37 -8.72
C ALA A 127 -0.77 -0.88 -8.85
N PHE A 128 -0.02 -0.33 -7.88
CA PHE A 128 0.50 1.04 -7.97
C PHE A 128 1.45 1.28 -9.15
N GLY A 129 2.18 0.26 -9.61
CA GLY A 129 3.00 0.35 -10.82
C GLY A 129 2.19 0.56 -12.09
N HIS A 130 1.01 -0.04 -12.18
CA HIS A 130 0.14 0.07 -13.35
C HIS A 130 -0.75 1.32 -13.36
N ARG A 131 -0.66 2.17 -12.32
CA ARG A 131 -1.44 3.42 -12.23
C ARG A 131 -1.27 4.31 -13.45
N GLU A 132 -0.04 4.51 -13.92
CA GLU A 132 0.23 5.37 -15.09
C GLU A 132 -0.36 4.77 -16.38
N GLU A 133 -0.21 3.46 -16.57
CA GLU A 133 -0.76 2.75 -17.72
C GLU A 133 -2.30 2.79 -17.76
N ALA A 134 -2.95 2.57 -16.61
CA ALA A 134 -4.40 2.63 -16.48
C ALA A 134 -4.96 4.02 -16.86
N ILE A 135 -4.30 5.09 -16.39
CA ILE A 135 -4.67 6.47 -16.72
C ILE A 135 -4.47 6.77 -18.22
N LEU A 136 -3.39 6.25 -18.82
CA LEU A 136 -3.12 6.45 -20.25
C LEU A 136 -4.09 5.68 -21.13
N GLN A 137 -4.48 4.45 -20.75
CA GLN A 137 -5.44 3.65 -21.50
C GLN A 137 -6.85 4.23 -21.46
N ALA A 138 -7.27 4.82 -20.34
CA ALA A 138 -8.57 5.49 -20.22
C ALA A 138 -8.72 6.74 -21.11
N ALA A 139 -7.62 7.23 -21.71
CA ALA A 139 -7.58 8.43 -22.53
C ALA A 139 -7.59 8.16 -24.06
N MET A 140 -7.52 6.88 -24.46
CA MET A 140 -7.47 6.42 -25.86
C MET A 140 -8.84 5.99 -26.35
#